data_AF-A0A7L1HMH1-F1
#
_entry.id   AF-A0A7L1HMH1-F1
#
_cell.length_a   1.000
_cell.length_b   1.000
_cell.length_c   1.000
_cell.angle_alpha   90.00
_cell.angle_beta   90.00
_cell.angle_gamma   90.00
#
_symmetry.space_group_name_H-M   'P 1'
#
loop_
_entity.id
_entity.type
_entity.pdbx_description
1 polymer ?
#
loop_
_entity_poly.entity_id
_entity_poly.type
_entity_poly.pdbx_seq_one_letter_code
_entity_poly.pdbx_strand_id
1 'polypeptide(L)'
;VPNFINATLPAHERITAQEIDSYFRQELIYKRNQRMGRRVKDLLEEYPNKSFFFAFGAGHFMGNNTVIDVLRREGYEVEHTPAGQAI
;
A
#
# COMPACT_ATOMS: atom_id res chain seq x y z
N VAL A 1 3.25 -5.10 -7.33
CA VAL A 1 3.21 -4.02 -8.34
C VAL A 1 3.97 -4.48 -9.58
N PRO A 2 3.43 -4.36 -10.81
CA PRO A 2 4.07 -4.87 -12.04
C PRO A 2 5.38 -4.13 -12.32
N ASN A 3 6.42 -4.82 -12.79
CA ASN A 3 7.68 -4.21 -13.23
C ASN A 3 7.58 -3.85 -14.72
N PHE A 4 7.76 -2.58 -15.10
CA PHE A 4 7.65 -2.13 -16.48
C PHE A 4 9.05 -2.00 -17.09
N ILE A 5 9.46 -3.00 -17.87
CA ILE A 5 10.76 -2.99 -18.55
C ILE A 5 10.54 -2.70 -20.04
N ASN A 6 11.09 -1.60 -20.54
CA ASN A 6 11.18 -1.38 -21.99
C ASN A 6 12.42 -2.12 -22.54
N ALA A 7 12.18 -3.23 -23.23
CA ALA A 7 13.22 -4.10 -23.80
C ALA A 7 13.94 -3.51 -25.03
N THR A 8 13.58 -2.31 -25.50
CA THR A 8 14.29 -1.65 -26.62
C THR A 8 15.37 -0.68 -26.18
N LEU A 9 15.45 -0.32 -24.89
CA LEU A 9 16.47 0.61 -24.39
C LEU A 9 17.88 0.00 -24.42
N PRO A 10 18.94 0.80 -24.63
CA PRO A 10 20.34 0.41 -24.38
C PRO A 10 20.56 -0.05 -22.93
N ALA A 11 21.58 -0.87 -22.69
CA ALA A 11 21.81 -1.49 -21.38
C ALA A 11 21.94 -0.49 -20.21
N HIS A 12 22.64 0.62 -20.41
CA HIS A 12 22.80 1.66 -19.38
C HIS A 12 21.48 2.37 -19.08
N GLU A 13 20.67 2.68 -20.10
CA GLU A 13 19.34 3.28 -19.92
C GLU A 13 18.38 2.34 -19.21
N ARG A 14 18.49 1.01 -19.43
CA ARG A 14 17.70 0.02 -18.67
C ARG A 14 18.02 0.03 -17.19
N ILE A 15 19.31 0.13 -16.83
CA ILE A 15 19.74 0.18 -15.43
C ILE A 15 19.17 1.44 -14.78
N THR A 16 19.36 2.60 -15.39
CA THR A 16 18.81 3.86 -14.87
C THR A 16 17.28 3.81 -14.74
N ALA A 17 16.57 3.26 -15.73
CA ALA A 17 15.12 3.11 -15.66
C ALA A 17 14.67 2.20 -14.50
N GLN A 18 15.41 1.11 -14.23
CA GLN A 18 15.14 0.22 -13.10
C GLN A 18 15.37 0.89 -11.75
N GLU A 19 16.43 1.70 -11.64
CA GLU A 19 16.71 2.48 -10.42
C GLU A 19 15.61 3.52 -10.16
N ILE A 20 15.17 4.22 -11.21
CA ILE A 20 14.05 5.18 -11.14
C ILE A 20 12.76 4.48 -10.70
N ASP A 21 12.43 3.35 -11.31
CA ASP A 21 11.24 2.56 -10.97
C ASP A 21 11.29 2.04 -9.51
N SER A 22 12.46 1.56 -9.07
CA SER A 22 12.68 1.13 -7.68
C SER A 22 12.47 2.27 -6.68
N TYR A 23 13.06 3.44 -6.96
CA TYR A 23 12.88 4.64 -6.14
C TYR A 23 11.41 5.07 -6.06
N PHE A 24 10.71 5.11 -7.19
CA PHE A 24 9.29 5.48 -7.21
C PHE A 24 8.42 4.49 -6.44
N ARG A 25 8.66 3.18 -6.56
CA ARG A 25 7.94 2.17 -5.75
C ARG A 25 8.15 2.42 -4.26
N GLN A 26 9.39 2.65 -3.86
CA GLN A 26 9.73 2.88 -2.47
C GLN A 26 9.05 4.13 -1.91
N GLU A 27 9.15 5.27 -2.60
CA GLU A 27 8.62 6.54 -2.10
C GLU A 27 7.09 6.67 -2.25
N LEU A 28 6.56 6.34 -3.43
CA LEU A 28 5.18 6.63 -3.79
C LEU A 28 4.21 5.50 -3.40
N ILE A 29 4.69 4.26 -3.27
CA ILE A 29 3.86 3.12 -2.88
C ILE A 29 4.17 2.71 -1.44
N TYR A 30 5.37 2.21 -1.16
CA TYR A 30 5.64 1.54 0.12
C TYR A 30 5.68 2.51 1.30
N LYS A 31 6.45 3.59 1.22
CA LYS A 31 6.47 4.62 2.27
C LYS A 31 5.11 5.30 2.42
N ARG A 32 4.37 5.48 1.32
CA ARG A 32 3.01 6.04 1.36
C ARG A 32 2.06 5.10 2.10
N ASN A 33 2.05 3.81 1.80
CA ASN A 33 1.28 2.79 2.50
C ASN A 33 1.62 2.73 3.99
N GLN A 34 2.91 2.81 4.34
CA GLN A 34 3.35 2.83 5.74
C GLN A 34 2.78 4.04 6.49
N ARG A 35 2.87 5.24 5.91
CA ARG A 35 2.31 6.45 6.52
C ARG A 35 0.79 6.38 6.66
N MET A 36 0.08 5.84 5.66
CA MET A 36 -1.38 5.71 5.74
C MET A 36 -1.80 4.67 6.78
N GLY A 37 -1.19 3.49 6.80
CA GLY A 37 -1.51 2.45 7.77
C GLY A 37 -1.25 2.92 9.22
N ARG A 38 -0.16 3.65 9.45
CA ARG A 38 0.10 4.27 10.76
C ARG A 38 -0.98 5.27 11.15
N ARG A 39 -1.41 6.15 10.24
CA ARG A 39 -2.52 7.09 10.52
C ARG A 39 -3.85 6.40 10.81
N VAL A 40 -4.14 5.28 10.11
CA VAL A 40 -5.33 4.48 10.41
C VAL A 40 -5.25 3.90 11.81
N LYS A 41 -4.11 3.30 12.18
CA LYS A 41 -3.86 2.82 13.55
C LYS A 41 -4.07 3.94 14.57
N ASP A 42 -3.39 5.07 14.39
CA ASP A 42 -3.42 6.18 15.33
C ASP A 42 -4.88 6.63 15.59
N LEU A 43 -5.71 6.72 14.54
CA LEU A 43 -7.14 7.06 14.66
C LEU A 43 -7.96 6.00 15.42
N LEU A 44 -7.69 4.71 15.20
CA LEU A 44 -8.38 3.61 15.88
C LEU A 44 -8.00 3.55 17.38
N GLU A 45 -6.73 3.83 17.71
CA GLU A 45 -6.25 3.88 19.10
C GLU A 45 -6.75 5.13 19.84
N GLU A 46 -6.78 6.28 19.18
CA GLU A 46 -7.24 7.54 19.78
C GLU A 46 -8.76 7.52 20.07
N TYR A 47 -9.54 6.81 19.24
CA TYR A 47 -10.99 6.75 19.36
C TYR A 47 -11.54 5.31 19.36
N PRO A 48 -11.28 4.50 20.41
CA PRO A 48 -11.57 3.06 20.42
C PRO A 48 -13.07 2.72 20.32
N ASN A 49 -13.95 3.67 20.64
CA ASN A 49 -15.40 3.50 20.60
C ASN A 49 -16.05 4.12 19.35
N LYS A 50 -15.26 4.56 18.37
CA LYS A 50 -15.76 5.13 17.11
C LYS A 50 -15.43 4.20 15.95
N SER A 51 -16.39 4.07 15.04
CA SER A 51 -16.17 3.41 13.76
C SER A 51 -15.73 4.42 12.72
N PHE A 52 -14.82 4.01 11.84
CA PHE A 52 -14.29 4.84 10.76
C PHE A 52 -14.53 4.16 9.42
N PHE A 53 -14.73 4.98 8.39
CA PHE A 53 -14.71 4.55 7.00
C PHE A 53 -13.53 5.22 6.29
N PHE A 54 -12.70 4.41 5.64
CA PHE A 54 -11.53 4.89 4.90
C PHE A 54 -11.67 4.54 3.42
N ALA A 55 -11.49 5.55 2.56
CA ALA A 55 -11.44 5.36 1.12
C ALA A 55 -9.99 5.30 0.65
N PHE A 56 -9.63 4.24 -0.06
CA PHE A 56 -8.31 4.06 -0.67
C PHE A 56 -8.45 3.85 -2.18
N GLY A 57 -7.54 4.42 -2.96
CA GLY A 57 -7.39 4.03 -4.36
C GLY A 57 -6.94 2.57 -4.48
N ALA A 58 -7.35 1.87 -5.53
CA ALA A 58 -7.10 0.43 -5.73
C ALA A 58 -5.60 0.05 -5.68
N GLY A 59 -4.71 0.96 -6.07
CA GLY A 59 -3.26 0.73 -6.05
C GLY A 59 -2.68 0.42 -4.66
N HIS A 60 -3.36 0.81 -3.57
CA HIS A 60 -2.89 0.57 -2.20
C HIS A 60 -3.02 -0.89 -1.74
N PHE A 61 -3.68 -1.73 -2.54
CA PHE A 61 -3.93 -3.14 -2.25
C PHE A 61 -3.15 -4.09 -3.16
N MET A 62 -2.28 -3.59 -4.04
CA MET A 62 -1.59 -4.41 -5.03
C MET A 62 -0.15 -4.77 -4.64
N GLY A 63 0.15 -6.06 -4.57
CA GLY A 63 1.49 -6.59 -4.31
C GLY A 63 1.79 -6.71 -2.82
N ASN A 64 3.06 -6.56 -2.44
CA ASN A 64 3.50 -6.64 -1.05
C ASN A 64 3.51 -5.24 -0.41
N ASN A 65 3.49 -5.19 0.93
CA ASN A 65 3.53 -3.95 1.70
C ASN A 65 2.33 -3.03 1.40
N THR A 66 1.17 -3.65 1.20
CA THR A 66 -0.12 -2.97 1.10
C THR A 66 -0.48 -2.29 2.41
N VAL A 67 -1.50 -1.44 2.40
CA VAL A 67 -2.02 -0.86 3.64
C VAL A 67 -2.54 -1.94 4.61
N ILE A 68 -3.08 -3.04 4.09
CA ILE A 68 -3.53 -4.20 4.88
C ILE A 68 -2.32 -4.87 5.56
N ASP A 69 -1.22 -5.07 4.85
CA ASP A 69 0.00 -5.67 5.42
C ASP A 69 0.63 -4.78 6.49
N VAL A 70 0.48 -3.46 6.37
CA VAL A 70 0.92 -2.53 7.43
C VAL A 70 0.05 -2.73 8.67
N LEU A 71 -1.28 -2.71 8.54
CA LEU A 71 -2.19 -2.86 9.67
C LEU A 71 -2.03 -4.20 10.38
N ARG A 72 -1.88 -5.30 9.63
CA ARG A 72 -1.62 -6.63 10.21
C ARG A 72 -0.32 -6.68 11.02
N ARG A 73 0.74 -6.02 10.55
CA ARG A 73 2.01 -5.91 11.30
C ARG A 73 1.89 -5.07 12.56
N GLU A 74 0.97 -4.11 12.59
CA GLU A 74 0.63 -3.33 13.78
C GLU A 74 -0.28 -4.09 14.76
N GLY A 75 -0.66 -5.34 14.45
CA GLY A 75 -1.45 -6.20 15.34
C GLY A 75 -2.95 -6.19 15.09
N TYR A 76 -3.42 -5.55 14.01
CA TYR A 76 -4.85 -5.55 13.67
C TYR A 76 -5.24 -6.77 12.85
N GLU A 77 -6.38 -7.35 13.19
CA GLU A 77 -7.08 -8.28 12.32
C GLU A 77 -7.81 -7.51 11.22
N VAL A 78 -7.67 -7.98 9.98
CA VAL A 78 -8.31 -7.37 8.81
C VAL A 78 -9.04 -8.46 8.04
N GLU A 79 -10.36 -8.40 8.11
CA GLU A 79 -11.30 -9.29 7.43
C GLU A 79 -11.80 -8.65 6.13
N HIS A 80 -11.98 -9.47 5.10
CA HIS A 80 -12.59 -9.04 3.85
C HIS A 80 -14.10 -9.22 3.92
N THR A 81 -14.84 -8.12 3.93
CA THR A 81 -16.30 -8.12 3.86
C THR A 81 -16.76 -7.99 2.40
N PRO A 82 -17.31 -9.05 1.77
CA PRO A 82 -17.82 -8.97 0.42
C PRO A 82 -19.09 -8.10 0.35
N ALA A 83 -19.34 -7.53 -0.83
CA ALA A 83 -20.54 -6.73 -1.06
C ALA A 83 -21.82 -7.55 -0.81
N GLY A 84 -22.78 -6.95 -0.09
CA GLY A 84 -24.06 -7.58 0.23
C GLY A 84 -24.07 -8.46 1.49
N GLN A 85 -22.93 -8.61 2.16
CA GLN A 85 -22.89 -9.23 3.49
C GLN A 85 -23.10 -8.16 4.58
N ALA A 86 -24.01 -8.43 5.52
CA ALA A 86 -24.19 -7.57 6.68
C ALA A 86 -22.97 -7.66 7.62
N ILE A 87 -22.59 -6.52 8.20
CA ILE A 87 -21.51 -6.37 9.19
C ILE A 87 -22.11 -6.44 10.59
#